data_AF-A0A7X9BP78-F1
#
_entry.id   AF-A0A7X9BP78-F1
#
_cell.length_a   1.000
_cell.length_b   1.000
_cell.length_c   1.000
_cell.angle_alpha   90.00
_cell.angle_beta   90.00
_cell.angle_gamma   90.00
#
_symmetry.space_group_name_H-M   'P 1'
#
loop_
_entity.id
_entity.type
_entity.pdbx_description
1 polymer ?
#
loop_
_entity_poly.entity_id
_entity_poly.type
_entity_poly.pdbx_seq_one_letter_code
_entity_poly.pdbx_strand_id
1 'polypeptide(L)' 'MNRRAVSMQGLSGEERKVAKKVMSYFRSPCMTLKEKIMHAKLIALYDIEQHHFTTRDERERIAEFTSILDRILTKLNP' A
#
# COMPACT_ATOMS: atom_id res chain seq x y z
N MET A 1 12.92 22.20 -4.88
CA MET A 1 11.64 21.48 -4.83
C MET A 1 11.45 20.91 -3.42
N ASN A 2 10.59 21.55 -2.61
CA ASN A 2 10.35 21.14 -1.22
C ASN A 2 9.32 20.00 -1.20
N ARG A 3 9.78 18.74 -1.30
CA ARG A 3 8.91 17.58 -1.11
C ARG A 3 8.63 17.44 0.39
N ARG A 4 7.51 18.00 0.84
CA ARG A 4 7.02 17.81 2.23
C ARG A 4 7.06 16.31 2.55
N ALA A 5 7.82 15.96 3.59
CA ALA A 5 7.79 14.61 4.15
C ALA A 5 6.35 14.33 4.60
N VAL A 6 5.67 13.43 3.88
CA VAL A 6 4.32 12.99 4.23
C VAL A 6 4.44 12.20 5.54
N SER A 7 3.89 12.75 6.62
CA SER A 7 4.06 12.16 7.93
C SER A 7 3.17 10.92 8.03
N MET A 8 3.74 9.80 8.51
CA MET A 8 2.98 8.61 8.91
C MET A 8 2.15 8.89 10.20
N GLN A 9 1.83 10.15 10.49
CA GLN A 9 1.04 10.53 11.66
C GLN A 9 -0.42 10.16 11.37
N GLY A 10 -1.10 9.54 12.33
CA GLY A 10 -2.47 9.02 12.16
C GLY A 10 -2.57 7.58 11.60
N LEU A 11 -1.46 6.99 11.15
CA LEU A 11 -1.44 5.56 10.81
C LEU A 11 -1.34 4.69 12.06
N SER A 12 -2.15 3.64 12.11
CA SER A 12 -2.09 2.58 13.12
C SER A 12 -0.76 1.82 13.06
N GLY A 13 -0.47 0.99 14.07
CA GLY A 13 0.74 0.17 14.08
C GLY A 13 0.83 -0.77 12.87
N GLU A 14 -0.28 -1.38 12.49
CA GLU A 14 -0.42 -2.25 11.31
C GLU A 14 -0.22 -1.48 10.01
N GLU A 15 -0.93 -0.37 9.84
CA GLU A 15 -0.84 0.49 8.65
C GLU A 15 0.59 0.99 8.45
N ARG A 16 1.27 1.35 9.53
CA ARG A 16 2.67 1.80 9.49
C ARG A 16 3.61 0.67 9.07
N LYS A 17 3.38 -0.57 9.50
CA LYS A 17 4.17 -1.73 9.07
C LYS A 17 3.99 -1.96 7.56
N VAL A 18 2.75 -1.94 7.08
CA VAL A 18 2.43 -2.07 5.65
C VAL A 18 3.04 -0.93 4.83
N ALA A 19 2.86 0.32 5.27
CA ALA A 19 3.42 1.49 4.59
C ALA A 19 4.95 1.42 4.48
N LYS A 20 5.64 0.98 5.53
CA LYS A 20 7.10 0.76 5.50
C LYS A 20 7.50 -0.32 4.50
N LYS A 21 6.75 -1.43 4.43
CA LYS A 21 7.01 -2.51 3.45
C LYS A 21 6.79 -2.03 2.01
N VAL A 22 5.76 -1.24 1.76
CA VAL A 22 5.52 -0.62 0.44
C VAL A 22 6.63 0.36 0.09
N MET A 23 7.06 1.19 1.05
CA MET A 23 8.17 2.14 0.85
C MET A 23 9.49 1.46 0.52
N SER A 24 9.78 0.28 1.10
CA SER A 24 11.00 -0.46 0.79
C SER A 24 10.93 -1.22 -0.54
N TYR A 25 9.72 -1.65 -0.96
CA TYR A 25 9.49 -2.29 -2.25
C TYR A 25 9.70 -1.30 -3.41
N PHE A 26 9.05 -0.13 -3.36
CA PHE A 26 9.23 0.91 -4.38
C PHE A 26 10.47 1.75 -4.07
N ARG A 27 11.61 1.37 -4.65
CA ARG A 27 12.90 2.08 -4.47
C ARG A 27 13.00 3.43 -5.17
N SER A 28 11.99 3.82 -5.96
CA SER A 28 11.98 5.11 -6.65
C SER A 28 11.97 6.26 -5.62
N PRO A 29 12.98 7.14 -5.62
CA PRO A 29 12.99 8.33 -4.76
C PRO A 29 12.02 9.39 -5.26
N CYS A 30 11.52 9.28 -6.49
CA CYS A 30 10.61 10.24 -7.12
C CYS A 30 9.15 10.08 -6.67
N MET A 31 8.79 8.93 -6.12
CA MET A 31 7.42 8.64 -5.71
C MET A 31 7.18 9.00 -4.23
N THR A 32 6.09 9.70 -3.99
CA THR A 32 5.53 9.96 -2.66
C THR A 32 4.99 8.68 -2.01
N LEU A 33 4.77 8.70 -0.70
CA LEU A 33 4.12 7.59 0.00
C LEU A 33 2.76 7.27 -0.62
N LYS A 34 1.93 8.30 -0.88
CA LYS A 34 0.60 8.14 -1.49
C LYS A 34 0.67 7.41 -2.83
N GLU A 35 1.55 7.84 -3.72
CA GLU A 35 1.73 7.18 -5.03
C GLU A 35 2.14 5.72 -4.84
N LYS A 36 3.14 5.44 -3.99
CA LYS A 36 3.59 4.06 -3.74
C LYS A 36 2.47 3.17 -3.19
N ILE A 37 1.64 3.68 -2.28
CA ILE A 37 0.48 2.95 -1.75
C ILE A 37 -0.56 2.71 -2.86
N MET A 38 -0.84 3.71 -3.69
CA MET A 38 -1.76 3.58 -4.83
C MET A 38 -1.26 2.52 -5.83
N HIS A 39 0.03 2.51 -6.16
CA HIS A 39 0.62 1.50 -7.03
C HIS A 39 0.62 0.10 -6.39
N ALA A 40 0.91 -0.02 -5.08
CA ALA A 40 0.79 -1.29 -4.36
C ALA A 40 -0.64 -1.85 -4.45
N LYS A 41 -1.65 -0.98 -4.33
CA LYS A 41 -3.06 -1.37 -4.41
C LYS A 41 -3.40 -1.87 -5.82
N LEU A 42 -2.96 -1.17 -6.86
CA LEU A 42 -3.18 -1.58 -8.25
C LEU A 42 -2.58 -2.95 -8.55
N ILE A 43 -1.37 -3.23 -8.07
CA ILE A 43 -0.74 -4.55 -8.21
C ILE A 43 -1.57 -5.62 -7.50
N ALA A 44 -1.96 -5.38 -6.23
CA ALA A 44 -2.72 -6.36 -5.46
C ALA A 44 -4.10 -6.67 -6.07
N LEU A 45 -4.79 -5.65 -6.61
CA LEU A 45 -6.05 -5.84 -7.33
C LEU A 45 -5.83 -6.65 -8.62
N TYR A 46 -4.80 -6.30 -9.38
CA TYR A 46 -4.44 -7.03 -10.60
C TYR A 46 -4.15 -8.51 -10.32
N ASP A 47 -3.41 -8.81 -9.24
CA ASP A 47 -3.13 -10.20 -8.85
C ASP A 47 -4.41 -10.98 -8.51
N ILE A 48 -5.39 -10.34 -7.88
CA ILE A 48 -6.69 -10.97 -7.62
C ILE A 48 -7.47 -11.19 -8.94
N GLU A 49 -7.55 -10.18 -9.79
CA GLU A 49 -8.32 -10.23 -11.05
C GLU A 49 -7.76 -11.28 -12.01
N GLN A 50 -6.43 -11.35 -12.14
CA GLN A 50 -5.74 -12.31 -13.00
C GLN A 50 -5.55 -13.68 -12.38
N HIS A 51 -6.10 -13.92 -11.17
CA HIS A 51 -5.91 -15.17 -10.44
C HIS A 51 -4.43 -15.52 -10.23
N HIS A 52 -3.57 -14.52 -10.00
CA HIS A 52 -2.16 -14.68 -9.64
C HIS A 52 -2.01 -15.02 -8.16
N PHE A 53 -2.69 -16.09 -7.74
CA PHE A 53 -2.56 -16.70 -6.42
C PHE A 53 -2.70 -18.22 -6.58
N THR A 54 -1.98 -18.94 -5.73
CA THR A 54 -1.93 -20.41 -5.78
C THR A 54 -2.97 -21.04 -4.86
N THR A 55 -3.37 -20.33 -3.80
CA THR A 55 -4.31 -20.83 -2.78
C THR A 55 -5.33 -19.77 -2.39
N ARG A 56 -6.43 -20.22 -1.78
CA ARG A 56 -7.45 -19.33 -1.20
C ARG A 56 -6.85 -18.46 -0.09
N ASP A 57 -5.98 -19.02 0.74
CA ASP A 57 -5.32 -18.29 1.84
C ASP A 57 -4.37 -17.20 1.31
N GLU A 58 -3.75 -17.41 0.15
CA GLU A 58 -2.98 -16.37 -0.53
C GLU A 58 -3.90 -15.25 -1.04
N ARG A 59 -5.00 -15.59 -1.71
CA ARG A 59 -6.02 -14.61 -2.14
C ARG A 59 -6.56 -13.79 -0.96
N GLU A 60 -6.87 -14.43 0.16
CA GLU A 60 -7.36 -13.76 1.37
C GLU A 60 -6.33 -12.77 1.93
N ARG A 61 -5.05 -13.15 1.97
CA ARG A 61 -3.95 -12.26 2.37
C ARG A 61 -3.77 -11.07 1.42
N ILE A 62 -3.92 -11.26 0.11
CA ILE A 62 -3.86 -10.16 -0.87
C ILE A 62 -5.05 -9.21 -0.67
N ALA A 63 -6.25 -9.74 -0.40
CA ALA A 63 -7.44 -8.94 -0.13
C ALA A 63 -7.31 -8.14 1.18
N GLU A 64 -6.81 -8.76 2.25
CA GLU A 64 -6.52 -8.09 3.53
C GLU A 64 -5.48 -6.98 3.34
N PHE A 65 -4.40 -7.27 2.63
CA PHE A 65 -3.38 -6.28 2.29
C PHE A 65 -3.99 -5.09 1.53
N THR A 66 -4.84 -5.35 0.54
CA THR A 66 -5.57 -4.32 -0.24
C THR A 66 -6.43 -3.43 0.66
N SER A 67 -7.16 -4.03 1.62
CA SER A 67 -7.97 -3.30 2.59
C SER A 67 -7.14 -2.36 3.47
N ILE A 68 -5.95 -2.80 3.92
CA ILE A 68 -5.04 -1.94 4.69
C ILE A 68 -4.52 -0.79 3.84
N LEU A 69 -4.19 -1.02 2.57
CA LEU A 69 -3.77 0.03 1.65
C LEU A 69 -4.86 1.08 1.44
N ASP A 70 -6.13 0.66 1.35
CA ASP A 70 -7.26 1.58 1.24
C ASP A 70 -7.43 2.46 2.48
N ARG A 71 -7.37 1.87 3.67
CA ARG A 71 -7.39 2.64 4.93
C ARG A 71 -6.26 3.67 4.99
N ILE A 72 -5.07 3.32 4.51
CA ILE A 72 -3.94 4.26 4.42
C ILE A 72 -4.27 5.39 3.44
N LEU A 73 -4.78 5.08 2.24
CA LEU A 73 -5.12 6.09 1.24
C LEU A 73 -6.17 7.08 1.73
N THR A 74 -7.22 6.61 2.41
CA THR A 74 -8.24 7.48 3.01
C THR A 74 -7.63 8.47 4.01
N LYS A 75 -6.62 8.04 4.77
CA LYS A 75 -5.93 8.92 5.74
C LYS A 75 -4.93 9.88 5.09
N LEU A 76 -4.41 9.54 3.92
CA LEU A 76 -3.47 10.37 3.15
C LEU A 76 -4.17 11.40 2.24
N ASN A 77 -5.48 11.25 2.02
CA ASN A 77 -6.34 12.17 1.28
C ASN A 77 -7.44 12.72 2.23
N PRO A 78 -7.11 13.68 3.11
CA PRO A 78 -8.12 14.35 3.92
C PRO A 78 -9.10 15.16 3.06
#